data_AF-A0A949XRI2-F1
#
_entry.id   AF-A0A949XRI2-F1
#
_cell.length_a   1.000
_cell.length_b   1.000
_cell.length_c   1.000
_cell.angle_alpha   90.00
_cell.angle_beta   90.00
_cell.angle_gamma   90.00
#
_symmetry.space_group_name_H-M   'P 1'
#
loop_
_entity.id
_entity.type
_entity.pdbx_description
1 polymer ?
#
loop_
_entity_poly.entity_id
_entity_poly.type
_entity_poly.pdbx_seq_one_letter_code
_entity_poly.pdbx_strand_id
1 'polypeptide(L)'
;MSEARIAANRANCLLSTGPTSDIGKAASCLNAVKTALTGRTVLLRSDDAEAYRLHIAAYENEYRPVGLRECELLQSLADTQWRLNRIPGLEMAIYAQGQIEFEAMFEEHPPALRNSMIELQTHITYEKQLRNLQIQESRLLRRYQKEMAELRQLQKERQSSIEPAQAAAPQARVQTCPNHVDSEPATPGFVFSAFETPLDGVNANTTEASGIVAHPSRPGR
;
A
#
# COMPACT_ATOMS: atom_id res chain seq x y z
N MET A 1 -24.66 -41.31 8.03
CA MET A 1 -25.29 -40.14 7.38
C MET A 1 -26.72 -40.55 7.02
N SER A 2 -27.74 -39.80 7.47
CA SER A 2 -29.15 -40.11 7.20
C SER A 2 -29.51 -39.87 5.72
N GLU A 3 -30.41 -40.69 5.16
CA GLU A 3 -30.91 -40.59 3.78
C GLU A 3 -31.53 -39.22 3.48
N ALA A 4 -32.23 -38.63 4.45
CA ALA A 4 -32.81 -37.29 4.32
C ALA A 4 -31.74 -36.21 4.08
N ARG A 5 -30.57 -36.37 4.71
CA ARG A 5 -29.43 -35.44 4.57
C ARG A 5 -28.72 -35.61 3.22
N ILE A 6 -28.81 -36.79 2.60
CA ILE A 6 -28.26 -37.07 1.27
C ILE A 6 -29.20 -36.50 0.19
N ALA A 7 -30.51 -36.70 0.32
CA ALA A 7 -31.50 -36.15 -0.60
C ALA A 7 -31.48 -34.61 -0.64
N ALA A 8 -31.40 -33.97 0.54
CA ALA A 8 -31.27 -32.52 0.65
C ALA A 8 -29.96 -32.00 0.01
N ASN A 9 -28.83 -32.68 0.20
CA ASN A 9 -27.57 -32.30 -0.47
C ASN A 9 -27.66 -32.41 -1.99
N ARG A 10 -28.31 -33.45 -2.53
CA ARG A 10 -28.52 -33.59 -3.97
C ARG A 10 -29.39 -32.48 -4.55
N ALA A 11 -30.49 -32.13 -3.87
CA ALA A 11 -31.35 -31.02 -4.28
C ALA A 11 -30.61 -29.68 -4.24
N ASN A 12 -29.83 -29.42 -3.18
CA ASN A 12 -29.04 -28.20 -3.05
C ASN A 12 -27.91 -28.10 -4.09
N CYS A 13 -27.30 -29.22 -4.49
CA CYS A 13 -26.31 -29.26 -5.57
C CYS A 13 -26.89 -28.77 -6.92
N LEU A 14 -28.17 -29.05 -7.20
CA LEU A 14 -28.82 -28.62 -8.45
C LEU A 14 -29.17 -27.13 -8.47
N LEU A 15 -29.25 -26.48 -7.29
CA LEU A 15 -29.55 -25.06 -7.12
C LEU A 15 -28.31 -24.17 -7.01
N SER A 16 -27.14 -24.75 -6.74
CA SER A 16 -25.89 -24.00 -6.53
C SER A 16 -25.13 -23.83 -7.85
N THR A 17 -25.55 -22.90 -8.70
CA THR A 17 -24.83 -22.50 -9.92
C THR A 17 -23.73 -21.49 -9.60
N GLY A 18 -22.74 -21.90 -8.79
CA GLY A 18 -21.63 -21.05 -8.38
C GLY A 18 -21.02 -20.25 -9.56
N PRO A 19 -20.35 -19.12 -9.30
CA PRO A 19 -20.02 -18.15 -10.34
C PRO A 19 -19.20 -18.77 -11.48
N THR A 20 -19.70 -18.65 -12.70
CA THR A 20 -19.13 -19.28 -13.90
C THR A 20 -18.12 -18.40 -14.64
N SER A 21 -18.20 -17.07 -14.46
CA SER A 21 -17.24 -16.12 -15.03
C SER A 21 -16.02 -15.92 -14.13
N ASP A 22 -14.87 -15.59 -14.70
CA ASP A 22 -13.65 -15.35 -13.92
C ASP A 22 -13.78 -14.13 -12.99
N ILE A 23 -14.52 -13.12 -13.43
CA ILE A 23 -14.93 -11.98 -12.59
C ILE A 23 -15.81 -12.46 -11.43
N GLY A 24 -16.79 -13.32 -11.69
CA GLY A 24 -17.66 -13.90 -10.67
C GLY A 24 -16.89 -14.79 -9.67
N LYS A 25 -15.92 -15.57 -10.16
CA LYS A 25 -15.04 -16.39 -9.32
C LYS A 25 -14.14 -15.52 -8.45
N ALA A 26 -13.59 -14.42 -8.98
CA ALA A 26 -12.81 -13.46 -8.22
C ALA A 26 -13.66 -12.75 -7.15
N ALA A 27 -14.88 -12.32 -7.49
CA ALA A 27 -15.80 -11.76 -6.51
C ALA A 27 -16.18 -12.78 -5.43
N SER A 28 -16.41 -14.04 -5.83
CA SER A 28 -16.74 -15.11 -4.88
C SER A 28 -15.56 -15.59 -4.06
N CYS A 29 -14.32 -15.51 -4.54
CA CYS A 29 -13.14 -15.86 -3.75
C CYS A 29 -12.90 -14.82 -2.65
N LEU A 30 -13.22 -13.55 -2.92
CA LEU A 30 -13.19 -12.49 -1.90
C LEU A 30 -14.28 -12.69 -0.84
N ASN A 31 -15.43 -13.29 -1.17
CA ASN A 31 -16.46 -13.64 -0.18
C ASN A 31 -16.01 -14.71 0.84
N ALA A 32 -14.98 -15.51 0.51
CA ALA A 32 -14.41 -16.50 1.44
C ALA A 32 -13.38 -15.88 2.42
N VAL A 33 -12.87 -14.67 2.14
CA VAL A 33 -11.86 -14.00 2.96
C VAL A 33 -12.54 -13.35 4.17
N LYS A 34 -12.55 -14.07 5.29
CA LYS A 34 -13.22 -13.61 6.52
C LYS A 34 -12.39 -12.61 7.35
N THR A 35 -11.09 -12.85 7.46
CA THR A 35 -10.21 -12.05 8.35
C THR A 35 -9.03 -11.42 7.63
N ALA A 36 -8.71 -11.85 6.40
CA ALA A 36 -7.52 -11.42 5.65
C ALA A 36 -6.22 -11.42 6.50
N LEU A 37 -6.04 -12.38 7.41
CA LEU A 37 -4.78 -12.56 8.15
C LEU A 37 -3.81 -13.49 7.42
N THR A 38 -4.33 -14.27 6.45
CA THR A 38 -3.57 -15.21 5.64
C THR A 38 -3.92 -15.04 4.15
N GLY A 39 -3.12 -15.65 3.28
CA GLY A 39 -3.34 -15.62 1.83
C GLY A 39 -2.93 -14.31 1.16
N ARG A 40 -3.21 -14.20 -0.13
CA ARG A 40 -2.74 -13.09 -0.98
C ARG A 40 -3.49 -11.78 -0.76
N THR A 41 -4.76 -11.86 -0.33
CA THR A 41 -5.59 -10.69 -0.09
C THR A 41 -5.22 -10.04 1.25
N VAL A 42 -4.79 -8.77 1.20
CA VAL A 42 -4.48 -7.93 2.37
C VAL A 42 -5.69 -7.13 2.82
N LEU A 43 -6.43 -6.57 1.83
CA LEU A 43 -7.62 -5.76 2.04
C LEU A 43 -8.90 -6.60 2.10
N LEU A 44 -9.65 -6.42 3.16
CA LEU A 44 -11.05 -6.81 3.26
C LEU A 44 -11.91 -5.80 2.48
N ARG A 45 -13.11 -6.24 2.08
CA ARG A 45 -14.09 -5.36 1.42
C ARG A 45 -14.51 -4.16 2.29
N SER A 46 -14.43 -4.31 3.60
CA SER A 46 -14.75 -3.27 4.58
C SER A 46 -13.58 -2.31 4.85
N ASP A 47 -12.39 -2.59 4.33
CA ASP A 47 -11.24 -1.72 4.57
C ASP A 47 -11.30 -0.48 3.70
N ASP A 48 -10.72 0.60 4.21
CA ASP A 48 -10.44 1.80 3.43
C ASP A 48 -9.16 1.61 2.59
N ALA A 49 -9.35 1.50 1.27
CA ALA A 49 -8.26 1.34 0.32
C ALA A 49 -7.31 2.56 0.32
N GLU A 50 -7.83 3.76 0.60
CA GLU A 50 -7.03 4.99 0.62
C GLU A 50 -6.15 5.02 1.87
N ALA A 51 -6.69 4.63 3.03
CA ALA A 51 -5.90 4.48 4.25
C ALA A 51 -4.74 3.48 4.08
N TYR A 52 -4.98 2.38 3.38
CA TYR A 52 -3.92 1.41 3.08
C TYR A 52 -2.88 1.96 2.08
N ARG A 53 -3.31 2.72 1.07
CA ARG A 53 -2.39 3.40 0.15
C ARG A 53 -1.49 4.39 0.89
N LEU A 54 -2.06 5.17 1.81
CA LEU A 54 -1.30 6.09 2.67
C LEU A 54 -0.34 5.34 3.60
N HIS A 55 -0.74 4.20 4.13
CA HIS A 55 0.11 3.32 4.93
C HIS A 55 1.34 2.83 4.14
N ILE A 56 1.16 2.35 2.91
CA ILE A 56 2.28 1.96 2.04
C ILE A 56 3.19 3.17 1.76
N ALA A 57 2.61 4.31 1.40
CA ALA A 57 3.37 5.52 1.10
C ALA A 57 4.21 6.01 2.31
N ALA A 58 3.70 5.83 3.54
CA ALA A 58 4.45 6.12 4.75
C ALA A 58 5.69 5.23 4.89
N TYR A 59 5.55 3.92 4.64
CA TYR A 59 6.68 2.99 4.62
C TYR A 59 7.71 3.35 3.54
N GLU A 60 7.25 3.70 2.33
CA GLU A 60 8.15 4.09 1.24
C GLU A 60 8.93 5.35 1.57
N ASN A 61 8.27 6.35 2.17
CA ASN A 61 8.90 7.61 2.55
C ASN A 61 9.92 7.44 3.71
N GLU A 62 9.62 6.57 4.67
CA GLU A 62 10.49 6.27 5.81
C GLU A 62 11.74 5.50 5.38
N TYR A 63 11.56 4.40 4.65
CA TYR A 63 12.66 3.46 4.38
C TYR A 63 13.39 3.71 3.07
N ARG A 64 12.77 4.43 2.11
CA ARG A 64 13.36 4.77 0.80
C ARG A 64 14.05 3.58 0.14
N PRO A 65 13.29 2.51 -0.16
CA PRO A 65 13.87 1.29 -0.71
C PRO A 65 14.52 1.55 -2.06
N VAL A 66 15.64 0.89 -2.33
CA VAL A 66 16.32 0.95 -3.62
C VAL A 66 16.49 -0.46 -4.18
N GLY A 67 16.11 -0.62 -5.46
CA GLY A 67 16.18 -1.90 -6.14
C GLY A 67 15.03 -2.84 -5.77
N LEU A 68 14.92 -3.93 -6.53
CA LEU A 68 13.76 -4.83 -6.46
C LEU A 68 13.59 -5.45 -5.07
N ARG A 69 14.67 -5.97 -4.48
CA ARG A 69 14.59 -6.72 -3.22
C ARG A 69 14.12 -5.87 -2.04
N GLU A 70 14.62 -4.65 -1.92
CA GLU A 70 14.18 -3.74 -0.86
C GLU A 70 12.71 -3.35 -1.02
N CYS A 71 12.26 -3.09 -2.26
CA CYS A 71 10.85 -2.78 -2.53
C CYS A 71 9.92 -3.95 -2.18
N GLU A 72 10.30 -5.19 -2.52
CA GLU A 72 9.55 -6.38 -2.17
C GLU A 72 9.45 -6.58 -0.65
N LEU A 73 10.57 -6.42 0.07
CA LEU A 73 10.59 -6.52 1.53
C LEU A 73 9.73 -5.43 2.17
N LEU A 74 9.81 -4.20 1.66
CA LEU A 74 9.02 -3.08 2.17
C LEU A 74 7.52 -3.31 1.99
N GLN A 75 7.09 -3.70 0.79
CA GLN A 75 5.67 -4.03 0.54
C GLN A 75 5.20 -5.13 1.48
N SER A 76 6.01 -6.18 1.66
CA SER A 76 5.71 -7.29 2.56
C SER A 76 5.60 -6.86 4.03
N LEU A 77 6.46 -5.95 4.48
CA LEU A 77 6.43 -5.38 5.82
C LEU A 77 5.17 -4.55 6.03
N ALA A 78 4.83 -3.67 5.08
CA ALA A 78 3.63 -2.86 5.12
C ALA A 78 2.37 -3.75 5.19
N ASP A 79 2.30 -4.81 4.37
CA ASP A 79 1.21 -5.78 4.38
C ASP A 79 1.11 -6.53 5.71
N THR A 80 2.25 -6.96 6.25
CA THR A 80 2.30 -7.70 7.51
C THR A 80 1.85 -6.81 8.66
N GLN A 81 2.27 -5.54 8.70
CA GLN A 81 1.83 -4.58 9.70
C GLN A 81 0.32 -4.30 9.57
N TRP A 82 -0.20 -4.15 8.36
CA TRP A 82 -1.63 -3.96 8.14
C TRP A 82 -2.46 -5.11 8.71
N ARG A 83 -1.98 -6.35 8.54
CA ARG A 83 -2.62 -7.55 9.12
C ARG A 83 -2.50 -7.59 10.63
N LEU A 84 -1.36 -7.20 11.21
CA LEU A 84 -1.18 -7.12 12.66
C LEU A 84 -2.14 -6.11 13.29
N ASN A 85 -2.25 -4.92 12.71
CA ASN A 85 -3.14 -3.86 13.20
C ASN A 85 -4.62 -4.28 13.24
N ARG A 86 -5.01 -5.27 12.44
CA ARG A 86 -6.38 -5.81 12.40
C ARG A 86 -6.70 -6.75 13.56
N ILE A 87 -5.72 -7.46 14.10
CA ILE A 87 -5.97 -8.54 15.08
C ILE A 87 -6.73 -8.04 16.32
N PRO A 88 -6.35 -6.92 16.96
CA PRO A 88 -7.09 -6.40 18.11
C PRO A 88 -8.56 -6.09 17.78
N GLY A 89 -8.84 -5.58 16.59
CA GLY A 89 -10.21 -5.32 16.14
C GLY A 89 -11.04 -6.60 15.98
N LEU A 90 -10.42 -7.69 15.52
CA LEU A 90 -11.07 -9.00 15.43
C LEU A 90 -11.34 -9.62 16.81
N GLU A 91 -10.40 -9.47 17.75
CA GLU A 91 -10.60 -9.92 19.13
C GLU A 91 -11.74 -9.15 19.80
N MET A 92 -11.75 -7.82 19.67
CA MET A 92 -12.83 -6.99 20.18
C MET A 92 -14.20 -7.34 19.56
N ALA A 93 -14.25 -7.67 18.27
CA ALA A 93 -15.48 -8.10 17.62
C ALA A 93 -16.01 -9.42 18.20
N ILE A 94 -15.13 -10.36 18.59
CA ILE A 94 -15.52 -11.60 19.28
C ILE A 94 -16.11 -11.27 20.66
N TYR A 95 -15.47 -10.39 21.42
CA TYR A 95 -15.97 -9.99 22.74
C TYR A 95 -17.30 -9.22 22.66
N ALA A 96 -17.45 -8.32 21.70
CA ALA A 96 -18.71 -7.62 21.45
C ALA A 96 -19.83 -8.59 21.05
N GLN A 97 -19.53 -9.60 20.23
CA GLN A 97 -20.50 -10.66 19.89
C GLN A 97 -20.93 -11.45 21.13
N GLY A 98 -19.97 -11.82 21.98
CA GLY A 98 -20.24 -12.51 23.23
C GLY A 98 -21.09 -11.69 24.20
N GLN A 99 -20.88 -10.36 24.27
CA GLN A 99 -21.72 -9.46 25.05
C GLN A 99 -23.19 -9.56 24.61
N ILE A 100 -23.45 -9.53 23.31
CA ILE A 100 -24.81 -9.61 22.76
C ILE A 100 -25.42 -11.00 22.99
N GLU A 101 -24.64 -12.06 22.79
CA GLU A 101 -25.13 -13.44 22.84
C GLU A 101 -25.42 -13.94 24.25
N PHE A 102 -24.59 -13.57 25.23
CA PHE A 102 -24.68 -14.11 26.59
C PHE A 102 -25.31 -13.14 27.60
N GLU A 103 -25.73 -11.93 27.20
CA GLU A 103 -26.36 -10.95 28.12
C GLU A 103 -27.51 -11.58 28.93
N ALA A 104 -28.44 -12.26 28.24
CA ALA A 104 -29.61 -12.87 28.87
C ALA A 104 -29.27 -14.04 29.81
N MET A 105 -28.09 -14.66 29.67
CA MET A 105 -27.66 -15.78 30.52
C MET A 105 -27.33 -15.33 31.95
N PHE A 106 -26.96 -14.07 32.14
CA PHE A 106 -26.42 -13.54 33.40
C PHE A 106 -27.20 -12.31 33.90
N GLU A 107 -28.44 -12.14 33.44
CA GLU A 107 -29.29 -10.98 33.75
C GLU A 107 -29.58 -10.82 35.26
N GLU A 108 -29.57 -11.91 36.02
CA GLU A 108 -29.85 -11.87 37.46
C GLU A 108 -28.66 -11.33 38.29
N HIS A 109 -27.48 -11.21 37.69
CA HIS A 109 -26.28 -10.73 38.39
C HIS A 109 -26.12 -9.21 38.32
N PRO A 110 -25.46 -8.60 39.34
CA PRO A 110 -25.09 -7.19 39.32
C PRO A 110 -24.21 -6.85 38.10
N PRO A 111 -24.29 -5.63 37.53
CA PRO A 111 -23.61 -5.29 36.27
C PRO A 111 -22.11 -5.60 36.24
N ALA A 112 -21.39 -5.31 37.33
CA ALA A 112 -19.94 -5.59 37.40
C ALA A 112 -19.62 -7.09 37.29
N LEU A 113 -20.38 -7.95 38.00
CA LEU A 113 -20.20 -9.39 37.96
C LEU A 113 -20.69 -9.98 36.63
N ARG A 114 -21.80 -9.46 36.11
CA ARG A 114 -22.38 -9.86 34.82
C ARG A 114 -21.38 -9.70 33.68
N ASN A 115 -20.74 -8.55 33.57
CA ASN A 115 -19.76 -8.28 32.52
C ASN A 115 -18.59 -9.29 32.57
N SER A 116 -18.02 -9.53 33.75
CA SER A 116 -16.94 -10.52 33.90
C SER A 116 -17.39 -11.95 33.59
N MET A 117 -18.63 -12.33 33.93
CA MET A 117 -19.17 -13.64 33.57
C MET A 117 -19.37 -13.79 32.06
N ILE A 118 -19.89 -12.74 31.40
CA ILE A 118 -20.03 -12.74 29.94
C ILE A 118 -18.67 -12.81 29.26
N GLU A 119 -17.68 -12.03 29.71
CA GLU A 119 -16.30 -12.09 29.18
C GLU A 119 -15.71 -13.50 29.32
N LEU A 120 -15.84 -14.13 30.49
CA LEU A 120 -15.37 -15.50 30.72
C LEU A 120 -16.10 -16.50 29.82
N GLN A 121 -17.43 -16.43 29.76
CA GLN A 121 -18.25 -17.32 28.93
C GLN A 121 -17.88 -17.17 27.45
N THR A 122 -17.65 -15.93 27.00
CA THR A 122 -17.19 -15.61 25.65
C THR A 122 -15.84 -16.23 25.38
N HIS A 123 -14.89 -16.09 26.31
CA HIS A 123 -13.56 -16.67 26.16
C HIS A 123 -13.62 -18.20 26.02
N ILE A 124 -14.44 -18.87 26.84
CA ILE A 124 -14.61 -20.33 26.79
C ILE A 124 -15.30 -20.75 25.48
N THR A 125 -16.38 -20.09 25.08
CA THR A 125 -17.14 -20.43 23.86
C THR A 125 -16.30 -20.20 22.60
N TYR A 126 -15.52 -19.12 22.55
CA TYR A 126 -14.73 -18.71 21.39
C TYR A 126 -13.22 -18.98 21.53
N GLU A 127 -12.83 -19.88 22.44
CA GLU A 127 -11.44 -20.21 22.77
C GLU A 127 -10.60 -20.53 21.52
N LYS A 128 -11.16 -21.32 20.60
CA LYS A 128 -10.49 -21.70 19.36
C LYS A 128 -10.23 -20.50 18.44
N GLN A 129 -11.17 -19.57 18.32
CA GLN A 129 -11.07 -18.39 17.47
C GLN A 129 -10.01 -17.45 18.02
N LEU A 130 -10.06 -17.17 19.33
CA LEU A 130 -9.07 -16.34 20.03
C LEU A 130 -7.67 -16.95 19.93
N ARG A 131 -7.52 -18.24 20.21
CA ARG A 131 -6.24 -18.96 20.04
C ARG A 131 -5.71 -18.87 18.61
N ASN A 132 -6.58 -18.96 17.60
CA ASN A 132 -6.15 -18.82 16.21
C ASN A 132 -5.63 -17.42 15.89
N LEU A 133 -6.24 -16.36 16.44
CA LEU A 133 -5.77 -14.99 16.31
C LEU A 133 -4.38 -14.83 16.93
N GLN A 134 -4.18 -15.29 18.16
CA GLN A 134 -2.87 -15.28 18.84
C GLN A 134 -1.79 -16.04 18.06
N ILE A 135 -2.14 -17.19 17.47
CA ILE A 135 -1.22 -17.95 16.62
C ILE A 135 -0.85 -17.15 15.36
N GLN A 136 -1.82 -16.51 14.70
CA GLN A 136 -1.53 -15.70 13.51
C GLN A 136 -0.69 -14.48 13.87
N GLU A 137 -1.00 -13.80 14.97
CA GLU A 137 -0.20 -12.68 15.48
C GLU A 137 1.26 -13.07 15.67
N SER A 138 1.49 -14.17 16.40
CA SER A 138 2.84 -14.70 16.65
C SER A 138 3.58 -15.02 15.35
N ARG A 139 2.89 -15.54 14.33
CA ARG A 139 3.50 -15.85 13.01
C ARG A 139 3.83 -14.59 12.23
N LEU A 140 2.91 -13.63 12.19
CA LEU A 140 3.08 -12.35 11.51
C LEU A 140 4.20 -11.53 12.16
N LEU A 141 4.28 -11.48 13.48
CA LEU A 141 5.36 -10.80 14.22
C LEU A 141 6.73 -11.40 13.90
N ARG A 142 6.86 -12.73 13.92
CA ARG A 142 8.12 -13.40 13.55
C ARG A 142 8.53 -13.11 12.11
N ARG A 143 7.56 -13.12 11.19
CA ARG A 143 7.79 -12.76 9.79
C ARG A 143 8.26 -11.30 9.68
N TYR A 144 7.57 -10.38 10.32
CA TYR A 144 7.89 -8.95 10.33
C TYR A 144 9.31 -8.70 10.84
N GLN A 145 9.67 -9.30 11.98
CA GLN A 145 11.00 -9.17 12.57
C GLN A 145 12.10 -9.68 11.63
N LYS A 146 11.87 -10.82 10.97
CA LYS A 146 12.82 -11.40 10.02
C LYS A 146 13.00 -10.50 8.79
N GLU A 147 11.92 -10.05 8.18
CA GLU A 147 11.95 -9.21 6.98
C GLU A 147 12.55 -7.82 7.28
N MET A 148 12.26 -7.26 8.44
CA MET A 148 12.83 -6.00 8.91
C MET A 148 14.35 -6.11 9.14
N ALA A 149 14.81 -7.24 9.70
CA ALA A 149 16.24 -7.49 9.87
C ALA A 149 16.96 -7.59 8.51
N GLU A 150 16.37 -8.27 7.54
CA GLU A 150 16.92 -8.38 6.18
C GLU A 150 16.99 -7.01 5.48
N LEU A 151 15.91 -6.21 5.53
CA LEU A 151 15.87 -4.88 4.95
C LEU A 151 16.97 -3.98 5.53
N ARG A 152 17.11 -3.97 6.86
CA ARG A 152 18.16 -3.18 7.53
C ARG A 152 19.56 -3.62 7.16
N GLN A 153 19.78 -4.92 6.96
CA GLN A 153 21.06 -5.45 6.53
C GLN A 153 21.42 -4.96 5.11
N LEU A 154 20.49 -5.07 4.15
CA LEU A 154 20.68 -4.58 2.78
C LEU A 154 20.97 -3.07 2.74
N GLN A 155 20.23 -2.29 3.52
CA GLN A 155 20.44 -0.84 3.59
C GLN A 155 21.81 -0.48 4.20
N LYS A 156 22.26 -1.23 5.20
CA LYS A 156 23.59 -1.06 5.80
C LYS A 156 24.69 -1.39 4.79
N GLU A 157 24.57 -2.50 4.06
CA GLU A 157 25.53 -2.90 3.02
C GLU A 157 25.63 -1.84 1.91
N ARG A 158 24.49 -1.32 1.46
CA ARG A 158 24.43 -0.21 0.51
C ARG A 158 25.13 1.03 1.05
N GLN A 159 24.81 1.46 2.26
CA GLN A 159 25.41 2.65 2.88
C GLN A 159 26.94 2.50 2.99
N SER A 160 27.41 1.33 3.43
CA SER A 160 28.84 1.02 3.54
C SER A 160 29.56 0.96 2.19
N SER A 161 28.84 0.70 1.10
CA SER A 161 29.41 0.70 -0.26
C SER A 161 29.50 2.12 -0.85
N ILE A 162 28.62 3.02 -0.42
CA ILE A 162 28.58 4.41 -0.88
C ILE A 162 29.67 5.26 -0.20
N GLU A 163 29.89 5.08 1.09
CA GLU A 163 30.89 5.82 1.88
C GLU A 163 32.33 5.81 1.30
N PRO A 164 32.91 4.65 0.90
CA PRO A 164 34.25 4.63 0.31
C PRO A 164 34.29 5.24 -1.09
N ALA A 165 33.22 5.14 -1.88
CA ALA A 165 33.15 5.73 -3.22
C ALA A 165 33.09 7.28 -3.16
N GLN A 166 32.39 7.83 -2.16
CA GLN A 166 32.34 9.28 -1.94
C GLN A 166 33.63 9.83 -1.33
N ALA A 167 34.32 9.06 -0.48
CA ALA A 167 35.64 9.44 0.05
C ALA A 167 36.76 9.36 -0.99
N ALA A 168 36.63 8.48 -1.99
CA ALA A 168 37.64 8.27 -3.04
C ALA A 168 37.53 9.21 -4.25
N ALA A 169 36.46 10.02 -4.37
CA ALA A 169 36.36 11.02 -5.43
C ALA A 169 37.17 12.27 -5.03
N PRO A 170 38.41 12.47 -5.52
CA PRO A 170 39.14 13.68 -5.23
C PRO A 170 38.46 14.80 -6.00
N GLN A 171 38.26 15.92 -5.32
CA GLN A 171 37.88 17.19 -5.91
C GLN A 171 38.63 17.36 -7.23
N ALA A 172 37.92 17.31 -8.36
CA ALA A 172 38.44 17.76 -9.63
C ALA A 172 38.83 19.22 -9.39
N ARG A 173 40.13 19.41 -9.11
CA ARG A 173 40.75 20.69 -8.86
C ARG A 173 40.40 21.53 -10.07
N VAL A 174 39.49 22.48 -9.89
CA VAL A 174 39.27 23.52 -10.88
C VAL A 174 40.62 24.20 -11.03
N GLN A 175 41.35 23.80 -12.07
CA GLN A 175 42.58 24.45 -12.45
C GLN A 175 42.15 25.79 -13.04
N THR A 176 41.92 26.76 -12.16
CA THR A 176 41.81 28.15 -12.55
C THR A 176 43.16 28.54 -13.12
N CYS A 177 43.26 28.54 -14.45
CA CYS A 177 44.36 29.19 -15.16
C CYS A 177 44.44 30.64 -14.66
N PRO A 178 45.64 31.18 -14.36
CA PRO A 178 45.75 32.57 -13.97
C PRO A 178 45.35 33.45 -15.17
N ASN A 179 44.41 34.35 -14.95
CA ASN A 179 44.15 35.49 -15.83
C ASN A 179 45.47 36.23 -16.07
N HIS A 180 45.97 36.19 -17.31
CA HIS A 180 46.84 37.24 -17.82
C HIS A 180 46.00 38.14 -18.72
N VAL A 181 46.01 39.41 -18.37
CA VAL A 181 45.24 40.51 -18.94
C VAL A 181 45.79 40.90 -20.32
N ASP A 182 44.84 41.32 -21.17
CA ASP A 182 44.92 42.21 -22.34
C ASP A 182 45.79 41.86 -23.56
N SER A 183 45.12 41.57 -24.69
CA SER A 183 45.40 42.12 -26.03
C SER A 183 44.37 41.64 -27.07
N GLU A 184 43.50 42.53 -27.54
CA GLU A 184 42.80 42.43 -28.85
C GLU A 184 43.50 43.37 -29.87
N PRO A 185 43.28 43.25 -31.20
CA PRO A 185 43.22 42.04 -32.00
C PRO A 185 44.12 42.17 -33.26
N ALA A 186 44.60 41.05 -33.81
CA ALA A 186 45.17 41.03 -35.16
C ALA A 186 44.64 39.82 -35.93
N THR A 187 43.68 40.07 -36.83
CA THR A 187 43.29 39.15 -37.92
C THR A 187 44.49 38.92 -38.85
N PRO A 188 44.69 37.71 -39.44
CA PRO A 188 43.84 37.29 -40.56
C PRO A 188 43.62 35.77 -40.77
N GLY A 189 42.45 35.44 -41.34
CA GLY A 189 42.31 34.47 -42.43
C GLY A 189 42.25 32.98 -42.10
N PHE A 190 41.04 32.43 -41.98
CA PHE A 190 40.72 31.17 -42.65
C PHE A 190 39.21 31.07 -42.93
N VAL A 191 38.91 30.73 -44.18
CA VAL A 191 37.58 30.74 -44.81
C VAL A 191 36.87 29.43 -44.51
N PHE A 192 35.67 29.47 -43.94
CA PHE A 192 34.74 28.34 -44.02
C PHE A 192 33.67 28.66 -45.06
N SER A 193 33.70 27.90 -46.16
CA SER A 193 32.67 27.94 -47.20
C SER A 193 31.37 27.38 -46.60
N ALA A 194 30.34 28.21 -46.53
CA ALA A 194 28.99 27.78 -46.24
C ALA A 194 28.48 26.91 -47.39
N PHE A 195 27.90 25.75 -47.05
CA PHE A 195 27.04 25.02 -47.98
C PHE A 195 25.63 25.61 -47.80
N GLU A 196 25.22 26.45 -48.75
CA GLU A 196 23.84 26.89 -48.89
C GLU A 196 22.99 25.73 -49.42
N THR A 197 21.81 25.55 -48.84
CA THR A 197 20.64 25.10 -49.61
C THR A 197 19.49 26.08 -49.37
N PRO A 198 18.68 26.37 -50.39
CA PRO A 198 17.95 27.63 -50.48
C PRO A 198 16.56 27.56 -49.86
N LEU A 199 16.23 28.68 -49.23
CA LEU A 199 14.95 29.42 -49.23
C LEU A 199 13.79 28.81 -50.02
N ASP A 200 12.64 28.73 -49.35
CA ASP A 200 11.35 29.34 -49.75
C ASP A 200 10.38 29.06 -48.60
N GLY A 201 9.66 29.98 -47.99
CA GLY A 201 9.40 31.39 -48.22
C GLY A 201 8.13 31.73 -47.42
N VAL A 202 8.06 32.93 -46.85
CA VAL A 202 6.89 33.85 -46.91
C VAL A 202 5.58 33.32 -46.28
N ASN A 203 4.85 33.98 -45.38
CA ASN A 203 4.86 35.27 -44.69
C ASN A 203 3.89 35.04 -43.51
N ALA A 204 4.19 35.51 -42.30
CA ALA A 204 3.89 36.87 -41.84
C ALA A 204 2.39 37.23 -41.88
N ASN A 205 1.91 37.56 -40.68
CA ASN A 205 1.02 38.67 -40.35
C ASN A 205 -0.37 38.30 -39.79
N THR A 206 -0.55 38.47 -38.48
CA THR A 206 -1.14 39.65 -37.77
C THR A 206 -2.68 39.51 -37.78
N THR A 207 -3.49 39.78 -36.75
CA THR A 207 -3.50 40.83 -35.73
C THR A 207 -4.62 40.49 -34.74
N GLU A 208 -4.38 40.76 -33.45
CA GLU A 208 -5.27 41.24 -32.37
C GLU A 208 -6.77 40.84 -32.29
N ALA A 209 -7.20 40.58 -31.05
CA ALA A 209 -8.12 41.39 -30.23
C ALA A 209 -8.88 40.46 -29.27
N SER A 210 -8.62 40.53 -27.96
CA SER A 210 -9.37 41.34 -26.98
C SER A 210 -10.88 41.13 -27.02
N GLY A 211 -11.43 40.57 -25.94
CA GLY A 211 -12.88 40.45 -25.75
C GLY A 211 -13.28 39.86 -24.39
N ILE A 212 -13.25 40.70 -23.36
CA ILE A 212 -13.94 40.54 -22.07
C ILE A 212 -15.45 40.49 -22.31
N VAL A 213 -16.20 39.53 -21.73
CA VAL A 213 -17.58 39.77 -21.25
C VAL A 213 -17.91 38.92 -20.02
N ALA A 214 -18.57 39.57 -19.07
CA ALA A 214 -18.98 39.12 -17.75
C ALA A 214 -20.25 38.24 -17.71
N HIS A 215 -20.46 37.68 -16.51
CA HIS A 215 -21.63 36.97 -15.97
C HIS A 215 -23.01 37.60 -16.23
N PRO A 216 -24.09 36.80 -16.07
CA PRO A 216 -24.94 37.00 -14.88
C PRO A 216 -25.42 35.70 -14.20
N SER A 217 -26.09 35.85 -13.06
CA SER A 217 -26.44 34.84 -12.06
C SER A 217 -27.90 34.31 -12.16
N ARG A 218 -28.09 33.01 -11.80
CA ARG A 218 -29.23 32.33 -11.07
C ARG A 218 -30.69 32.44 -11.62
N PRO A 219 -31.73 31.69 -11.11
CA PRO A 219 -31.79 30.68 -10.02
C PRO A 219 -32.60 29.37 -10.31
N GLY A 220 -32.45 28.37 -9.41
CA GLY A 220 -33.55 27.62 -8.76
C GLY A 220 -34.26 26.44 -9.47
N ARG A 221 -34.04 25.22 -8.96
CA ARG A 221 -35.09 24.35 -8.40
C ARG A 221 -34.48 23.27 -7.51
#